data_AF-A0AAD7NWT9-F1
#
_entry.id   AF-A0AAD7NWT9-F1
#
_cell.length_a   1.000
_cell.length_b   1.000
_cell.length_c   1.000
_cell.angle_alpha   90.00
_cell.angle_beta   90.00
_cell.angle_gamma   90.00
#
_symmetry.space_group_name_H-M   'P 1'
#
loop_
_entity.id
_entity.type
_entity.pdbx_description
1 polymer ?
#
loop_
_entity_poly.entity_id
_entity_poly.type
_entity_poly.pdbx_seq_one_letter_code
_entity_poly.pdbx_strand_id
1 'polypeptide(L)'
;MGAGTSGRLGVLDLADIPPSFNADPMRYVALAAGGDVTLRTARPSVEDSRAAGAADFGSLLPTPQDTLIGITASGRTPYVLSALHSARAHGLLTVGLVCAHSSAVLFENQCDYVLEAIVGPEVISGSTRLKAGTATKMILNMISTGIQIKLGSTYGNYMVDVHPSNLKATSRARSIIRDIAGQRAEAYSDDELDGVIARSGGSVKLAVVVVVSGWGVPLCVDALERRGGSLRSVLEDVRYETVVRVFV
;
A
#
# COMPACT_ATOMS: atom_id res chain seq x y z
N MET A 1 13.24 2.22 0.32
CA MET A 1 14.59 1.94 0.85
C MET A 1 15.12 3.17 1.59
N GLY A 2 15.71 3.01 2.77
CA GLY A 2 16.20 4.13 3.58
C GLY A 2 17.14 3.70 4.71
N ALA A 3 17.71 4.66 5.43
CA ALA A 3 18.52 4.41 6.65
C ALA A 3 17.83 4.98 7.90
N GLY A 4 18.18 4.44 9.08
CA GLY A 4 17.66 4.94 10.36
C GLY A 4 16.14 5.06 10.40
N THR A 5 15.62 6.22 10.82
CA THR A 5 14.17 6.48 10.86
C THR A 5 13.51 6.33 9.49
N SER A 6 14.14 6.80 8.40
CA SER A 6 13.59 6.69 7.04
C SER A 6 13.41 5.24 6.61
N GLY A 7 14.40 4.37 6.89
CA GLY A 7 14.28 2.93 6.63
C GLY A 7 13.16 2.28 7.45
N ARG A 8 13.08 2.59 8.75
CA ARG A 8 12.04 2.08 9.64
C ARG A 8 10.63 2.49 9.22
N LEU A 9 10.45 3.73 8.74
CA LEU A 9 9.15 4.20 8.25
C LEU A 9 8.72 3.47 6.98
N GLY A 10 9.66 3.14 6.09
CA GLY A 10 9.39 2.26 4.94
C GLY A 10 8.91 0.88 5.37
N VAL A 11 9.58 0.27 6.36
CA VAL A 11 9.19 -1.04 6.91
C VAL A 11 7.83 -0.98 7.62
N LEU A 12 7.58 0.11 8.36
CA LEU A 12 6.30 0.32 9.03
C LEU A 12 5.15 0.44 8.03
N ASP A 13 5.33 1.17 6.93
CA ASP A 13 4.31 1.27 5.89
C ASP A 13 4.04 -0.10 5.23
N LEU A 14 5.11 -0.83 4.89
CA LEU A 14 5.01 -2.20 4.36
C LEU A 14 4.18 -3.12 5.26
N ALA A 15 4.43 -3.08 6.58
CA ALA A 15 3.77 -3.97 7.54
C ALA A 15 2.23 -3.79 7.58
N ASP A 16 1.74 -2.58 7.28
CA ASP A 16 0.32 -2.26 7.32
C ASP A 16 -0.42 -2.61 6.01
N ILE A 17 0.29 -2.81 4.90
CA ILE A 17 -0.32 -3.02 3.56
C ILE A 17 -1.07 -4.37 3.48
N PRO A 18 -0.44 -5.54 3.75
CA PRO A 18 -1.14 -6.84 3.66
C PRO A 18 -2.38 -6.97 4.56
N PRO A 19 -2.34 -6.62 5.87
CA PRO A 19 -3.53 -6.75 6.70
C PRO A 19 -4.64 -5.74 6.36
N SER A 20 -4.30 -4.62 5.71
CA SER A 20 -5.27 -3.62 5.29
C SER A 20 -5.96 -3.98 3.97
N PHE A 21 -5.19 -4.44 2.98
CA PHE A 21 -5.70 -4.56 1.61
C PHE A 21 -5.65 -5.99 1.06
N ASN A 22 -5.33 -6.98 1.89
CA ASN A 22 -5.08 -8.36 1.50
C ASN A 22 -4.12 -8.44 0.29
N ALA A 23 -3.20 -7.49 0.24
CA ALA A 23 -2.29 -7.32 -0.87
C ALA A 23 -1.16 -8.36 -0.76
N ASP A 24 -0.73 -8.88 -1.90
CA ASP A 24 0.38 -9.81 -1.97
C ASP A 24 1.65 -9.20 -1.34
N PRO A 25 2.19 -9.78 -0.25
CA PRO A 25 3.37 -9.25 0.41
C PRO A 25 4.60 -9.26 -0.50
N MET A 26 4.63 -10.09 -1.55
CA MET A 26 5.75 -10.13 -2.49
C MET A 26 5.80 -8.91 -3.43
N ARG A 27 4.71 -8.14 -3.54
CA ARG A 27 4.67 -6.91 -4.35
C ARG A 27 5.32 -5.70 -3.68
N TYR A 28 5.60 -5.77 -2.39
CA TYR A 28 6.09 -4.65 -1.61
C TYR A 28 7.31 -5.08 -0.79
N VAL A 29 8.42 -4.35 -0.94
CA VAL A 29 9.66 -4.63 -0.23
C VAL A 29 10.20 -3.36 0.40
N ALA A 30 10.62 -3.45 1.66
CA ALA A 30 11.23 -2.34 2.38
C ALA A 30 12.63 -2.73 2.85
N LEU A 31 13.64 -2.02 2.34
CA LEU A 31 15.03 -2.16 2.75
C LEU A 31 15.42 -1.05 3.72
N ALA A 32 15.98 -1.46 4.85
CA ALA A 32 16.61 -0.59 5.84
C ALA A 32 18.12 -0.85 5.86
N ALA A 33 18.92 0.21 5.77
CA ALA A 33 20.37 0.12 5.80
C ALA A 33 20.86 -0.67 7.04
N GLY A 34 21.65 -1.71 6.82
CA GLY A 34 22.12 -2.61 7.89
C GLY A 34 21.14 -3.72 8.29
N GLY A 35 20.01 -3.87 7.61
CA GLY A 35 19.05 -4.96 7.78
C GLY A 35 18.20 -4.87 9.06
N ASP A 36 17.47 -5.95 9.36
CA ASP A 36 16.43 -6.02 10.41
C ASP A 36 16.92 -5.63 11.80
N VAL A 37 18.20 -5.88 12.12
CA VAL A 37 18.78 -5.47 13.40
C VAL A 37 18.63 -3.96 13.64
N THR A 38 18.63 -3.16 12.56
CA THR A 38 18.53 -1.71 12.65
C THR A 38 17.13 -1.18 12.94
N LEU A 39 16.11 -2.05 12.85
CA LEU A 39 14.73 -1.71 13.21
C LEU A 39 14.60 -1.39 14.70
N ARG A 40 15.36 -2.08 15.54
CA ARG A 40 15.35 -1.91 17.01
C ARG A 40 16.62 -1.28 17.56
N THR A 41 17.75 -1.35 16.84
CA THR A 41 19.04 -0.86 17.33
C THR A 41 19.71 0.05 16.31
N ALA A 42 19.94 1.32 16.65
CA ALA A 42 20.59 2.25 15.74
C ALA A 42 22.04 1.85 15.43
N ARG A 43 22.41 1.89 14.15
CA ARG A 43 23.79 1.73 13.67
C ARG A 43 24.10 2.81 12.63
N PRO A 44 24.43 4.05 13.04
CA PRO A 44 24.57 5.16 12.10
C PRO A 44 25.58 4.90 10.97
N SER A 45 26.69 4.20 11.25
CA SER A 45 27.75 3.94 10.26
C SER A 45 27.31 3.19 9.01
N VAL A 46 26.17 2.49 9.03
CA VAL A 46 25.68 1.75 7.85
C VAL A 46 25.09 2.68 6.79
N GLU A 47 24.71 3.90 7.14
CA GLU A 47 24.07 4.85 6.21
C GLU A 47 25.05 5.47 5.20
N ASP A 48 26.34 5.44 5.52
CA ASP A 48 27.43 5.98 4.72
C ASP A 48 27.93 5.02 3.62
N SER A 49 27.47 3.77 3.61
CA SER A 49 27.95 2.74 2.67
C SER A 49 27.19 2.75 1.34
N ARG A 50 27.81 3.33 0.30
CA ARG A 50 27.32 3.21 -1.10
C ARG A 50 27.33 1.78 -1.60
N ALA A 51 28.35 1.00 -1.24
CA ALA A 51 28.46 -0.39 -1.67
C ALA A 51 27.32 -1.24 -1.10
N ALA A 52 26.96 -1.04 0.17
CA ALA A 52 25.84 -1.75 0.78
C ALA A 52 24.50 -1.36 0.13
N GLY A 53 24.30 -0.09 -0.22
CA GLY A 53 23.08 0.34 -0.90
C GLY A 53 22.88 -0.33 -2.26
N ALA A 54 23.91 -0.31 -3.10
CA ALA A 54 23.87 -1.01 -4.39
C ALA A 54 23.69 -2.53 -4.23
N ALA A 55 24.38 -3.15 -3.26
CA ALA A 55 24.30 -4.59 -3.01
C ALA A 55 22.91 -5.02 -2.51
N ASP A 56 22.36 -4.34 -1.50
CA ASP A 56 21.04 -4.65 -0.95
C ASP A 56 19.95 -4.49 -2.03
N PHE A 57 20.02 -3.42 -2.84
CA PHE A 57 19.12 -3.23 -3.98
C PHE A 57 19.26 -4.37 -5.01
N GLY A 58 20.49 -4.69 -5.42
CA GLY A 58 20.75 -5.73 -6.42
C GLY A 58 20.35 -7.14 -5.96
N SER A 59 20.40 -7.42 -4.65
CA SER A 59 20.03 -8.70 -4.07
C SER A 59 18.55 -9.06 -4.27
N LEU A 60 17.69 -8.06 -4.52
CA LEU A 60 16.27 -8.25 -4.81
C LEU A 60 16.01 -8.70 -6.25
N LEU A 61 17.03 -8.73 -7.11
CA LEU A 61 16.91 -9.03 -8.54
C LEU A 61 15.83 -8.19 -9.24
N PRO A 62 15.87 -6.85 -9.10
CA PRO A 62 14.82 -5.97 -9.60
C PRO A 62 14.78 -5.96 -11.13
N THR A 63 13.59 -5.70 -11.66
CA THR A 63 13.30 -5.59 -13.09
C THR A 63 12.85 -4.16 -13.42
N PRO A 64 12.86 -3.75 -14.71
CA PRO A 64 12.33 -2.44 -15.11
C PRO A 64 10.84 -2.21 -14.81
N GLN A 65 10.09 -3.25 -14.43
CA GLN A 65 8.68 -3.12 -13.99
C GLN A 65 8.55 -2.71 -12.53
N ASP A 66 9.65 -2.75 -11.78
CA ASP A 66 9.68 -2.36 -10.38
C ASP A 66 9.89 -0.84 -10.23
N THR A 67 9.56 -0.33 -9.04
CA THR A 67 9.77 1.08 -8.68
C THR A 67 10.60 1.16 -7.41
N LEU A 68 11.68 1.95 -7.42
CA LEU A 68 12.45 2.24 -6.23
C LEU A 68 12.06 3.58 -5.63
N ILE A 69 11.59 3.57 -4.38
CA ILE A 69 11.42 4.77 -3.55
C ILE A 69 12.60 4.87 -2.57
N GLY A 70 13.50 5.82 -2.80
CA GLY A 70 14.61 6.16 -1.91
C GLY A 70 14.20 7.23 -0.90
N ILE A 71 14.35 6.94 0.39
CA ILE A 71 13.87 7.79 1.49
C ILE A 71 15.08 8.33 2.28
N THR A 72 15.32 9.64 2.21
CA THR A 72 16.40 10.30 2.95
C THR A 72 16.01 11.72 3.33
N ALA A 73 15.78 11.97 4.63
CA ALA A 73 15.40 13.30 5.11
C ALA A 73 16.43 14.38 4.74
N SER A 74 17.72 14.03 4.80
CA SER A 74 18.82 14.94 4.47
C SER A 74 19.04 15.12 2.97
N GLY A 75 18.48 14.23 2.13
CA GLY A 75 18.68 14.27 0.69
C GLY A 75 20.08 13.85 0.22
N ARG A 76 20.94 13.34 1.12
CA ARG A 76 22.36 13.06 0.83
C ARG A 76 22.89 11.74 1.39
N THR A 77 22.02 10.85 1.90
CA THR A 77 22.44 9.58 2.51
C THR A 77 23.08 8.64 1.47
N PRO A 78 24.38 8.30 1.55
CA PRO A 78 25.08 7.54 0.50
C PRO A 78 24.47 6.17 0.18
N TYR A 79 24.00 5.43 1.20
CA TYR A 79 23.29 4.17 1.02
C TYR A 79 22.07 4.32 0.10
N VAL A 80 21.30 5.41 0.25
CA VAL A 80 20.10 5.66 -0.57
C VAL A 80 20.46 6.13 -1.98
N LEU A 81 21.42 7.05 -2.10
CA LEU A 81 21.87 7.59 -3.39
C LEU A 81 22.40 6.49 -4.32
N SER A 82 23.22 5.58 -3.79
CA SER A 82 23.77 4.47 -4.56
C SER A 82 22.71 3.51 -5.09
N ALA A 83 21.66 3.24 -4.31
CA ALA A 83 20.54 2.43 -4.74
C ALA A 83 19.70 3.12 -5.81
N LEU A 84 19.40 4.41 -5.65
CA LEU A 84 18.70 5.22 -6.66
C LEU A 84 19.45 5.26 -7.99
N HIS A 85 20.76 5.51 -7.94
CA HIS A 85 21.62 5.44 -9.11
C HIS A 85 21.56 4.07 -9.79
N SER A 86 21.67 2.98 -9.01
CA SER A 86 21.61 1.62 -9.54
C SER A 86 20.24 1.33 -10.17
N ALA A 87 19.14 1.69 -9.52
CA ALA A 87 17.79 1.48 -10.04
C ALA A 87 17.55 2.21 -11.36
N ARG A 88 17.97 3.47 -11.44
CA ARG A 88 17.87 4.26 -12.68
C ARG A 88 18.68 3.63 -13.81
N ALA A 89 19.91 3.17 -13.52
CA ALA A 89 20.74 2.49 -14.51
C ALA A 89 20.13 1.17 -15.02
N HIS A 90 19.28 0.52 -14.20
CA HIS A 90 18.52 -0.68 -14.57
C HIS A 90 17.16 -0.37 -15.21
N GLY A 91 16.83 0.92 -15.43
CA GLY A 91 15.60 1.34 -16.11
C GLY A 91 14.34 1.30 -15.24
N LEU A 92 14.48 1.21 -13.92
CA LEU A 92 13.34 1.30 -13.00
C LEU A 92 12.83 2.74 -12.91
N LEU A 93 11.54 2.87 -12.60
CA LEU A 93 11.01 4.13 -12.11
C LEU A 93 11.64 4.46 -10.75
N THR A 94 12.15 5.67 -10.60
CA THR A 94 12.89 6.11 -9.41
C THR A 94 12.25 7.33 -8.75
N VAL A 95 11.98 7.22 -7.45
CA VAL A 95 11.38 8.29 -6.64
C VAL A 95 12.28 8.61 -5.45
N GLY A 96 12.68 9.87 -5.29
CA GLY A 96 13.42 10.35 -4.13
C GLY A 96 12.51 11.12 -3.18
N LEU A 97 12.38 10.68 -1.93
CA LEU A 97 11.64 11.37 -0.87
C LEU A 97 12.61 12.06 0.10
N VAL A 98 12.58 13.40 0.11
CA VAL A 98 13.52 14.24 0.86
C VAL A 98 12.80 15.32 1.68
N CYS A 99 13.44 15.80 2.75
CA CYS A 99 12.92 16.88 3.59
C CYS A 99 13.86 18.08 3.66
N ALA A 100 14.76 18.21 2.68
CA ALA A 100 15.76 19.26 2.59
C ALA A 100 15.72 19.89 1.19
N HIS A 101 15.90 21.21 1.15
CA HIS A 101 16.19 21.90 -0.11
C HIS A 101 17.55 21.47 -0.65
N SER A 102 17.74 21.59 -1.96
CA SER A 102 19.07 21.46 -2.57
C SER A 102 19.73 20.11 -2.26
N SER A 103 18.96 19.03 -2.40
CA SER A 103 19.42 17.67 -2.09
C SER A 103 20.32 17.09 -3.18
N ALA A 104 21.22 16.18 -2.80
CA ALA A 104 22.01 15.40 -3.76
C ALA A 104 21.11 14.54 -4.65
N VAL A 105 19.99 14.04 -4.10
CA VAL A 105 18.93 13.37 -4.87
C VAL A 105 18.45 14.21 -6.06
N LEU A 106 18.27 15.53 -5.85
CA LEU A 106 17.80 16.45 -6.89
C LEU A 106 18.92 16.79 -7.91
N PHE A 107 20.11 17.17 -7.43
CA PHE A 107 21.16 17.67 -8.34
C PHE A 107 21.96 16.57 -9.04
N GLU A 108 22.03 15.36 -8.48
CA GLU A 108 22.66 14.21 -9.16
C GLU A 108 21.72 13.62 -10.24
N ASN A 109 20.50 14.17 -10.41
CA ASN A 109 19.47 13.73 -11.38
C ASN A 109 19.25 12.20 -11.34
N GLN A 110 19.23 11.65 -10.12
CA GLN A 110 19.16 10.20 -9.87
C GLN A 110 17.74 9.66 -9.84
N CYS A 111 16.73 10.52 -9.92
CA CYS A 111 15.33 10.16 -9.81
C CYS A 111 14.50 10.71 -10.96
N ASP A 112 13.45 9.99 -11.35
CA ASP A 112 12.42 10.48 -12.27
C ASP A 112 11.48 11.46 -11.55
N TYR A 113 11.19 11.20 -10.28
CA TYR A 113 10.41 12.07 -9.43
C TYR A 113 11.12 12.36 -8.11
N VAL A 114 11.09 13.61 -7.68
CA VAL A 114 11.58 14.01 -6.35
C VAL A 114 10.42 14.63 -5.57
N LEU A 115 10.15 14.07 -4.40
CA LEU A 115 9.15 14.54 -3.46
C LEU A 115 9.87 15.32 -2.36
N GLU A 116 9.79 16.65 -2.43
CA GLU A 116 10.40 17.57 -1.47
C GLU A 116 9.39 17.97 -0.38
N ALA A 117 9.45 17.32 0.77
CA ALA A 117 8.62 17.60 1.94
C ALA A 117 9.33 18.59 2.88
N ILE A 118 9.32 19.87 2.51
CA ILE A 118 10.04 20.92 3.25
C ILE A 118 9.27 21.29 4.53
N VAL A 119 9.76 20.76 5.64
CA VAL A 119 9.15 20.95 6.98
C VAL A 119 9.82 22.05 7.82
N GLY A 120 10.89 22.67 7.30
CA GLY A 120 11.72 23.65 8.01
C GLY A 120 12.57 23.06 9.14
N PRO A 121 13.30 23.89 9.90
CA PRO A 121 14.20 23.44 10.97
C PRO A 121 13.48 22.65 12.06
N GLU A 122 14.09 21.58 12.54
CA GLU A 122 13.55 20.77 13.64
C GLU A 122 13.66 21.50 14.99
N VAL A 123 12.75 21.19 15.92
CA VAL A 123 12.78 21.77 17.29
C VAL A 123 14.06 21.40 18.04
N ILE A 124 14.59 20.21 17.78
CA ILE A 124 15.94 19.81 18.16
C ILE A 124 16.75 19.75 16.87
N SER A 125 17.73 20.65 16.72
CA SER A 125 18.55 20.77 15.51
C SER A 125 19.09 19.40 15.06
N GLY A 126 18.76 19.02 13.83
CA GLY A 126 19.18 17.75 13.23
C GLY A 126 18.36 16.51 13.61
N SER A 127 17.41 16.61 14.54
CA SER A 127 16.55 15.49 14.94
C SER A 127 15.42 15.24 13.94
N THR A 128 15.77 14.83 12.72
CA THR A 128 14.84 14.61 11.59
C THR A 128 13.86 13.45 11.81
N ARG A 129 13.99 12.69 12.90
CA ARG A 129 12.95 11.73 13.32
C ARG A 129 11.62 12.39 13.72
N LEU A 130 11.60 13.73 13.83
CA LEU A 130 10.44 14.52 14.24
C LEU A 130 9.62 14.95 13.01
N LYS A 131 9.62 16.21 12.60
CA LYS A 131 8.74 16.69 11.52
C LYS A 131 9.02 15.99 10.20
N ALA A 132 10.29 15.82 9.84
CA ALA A 132 10.67 15.13 8.60
C ALA A 132 10.21 13.66 8.60
N GLY A 133 10.33 12.97 9.74
CA GLY A 133 9.78 11.63 9.95
C GLY A 133 8.26 11.58 9.80
N THR A 134 7.54 12.52 10.42
CA THR A 134 6.07 12.62 10.30
C THR A 134 5.63 12.85 8.86
N ALA A 135 6.25 13.81 8.17
CA ALA A 135 5.96 14.07 6.76
C ALA A 135 6.24 12.85 5.87
N THR A 136 7.36 12.17 6.13
CA THR A 136 7.72 10.92 5.45
C THR A 136 6.62 9.86 5.63
N LYS A 137 6.13 9.64 6.86
CA LYS A 137 5.06 8.66 7.11
C LYS A 137 3.77 9.02 6.36
N MET A 138 3.37 10.29 6.41
CA MET A 138 2.16 10.73 5.70
C MET A 138 2.27 10.50 4.19
N ILE A 139 3.42 10.81 3.59
CA ILE A 139 3.65 10.61 2.16
C ILE A 139 3.66 9.13 1.79
N LEU A 140 4.33 8.28 2.57
CA LEU A 140 4.32 6.84 2.34
C LEU A 140 2.89 6.28 2.40
N ASN A 141 2.12 6.68 3.42
CA ASN A 141 0.71 6.31 3.54
C ASN A 141 -0.13 6.77 2.34
N MET A 142 0.11 7.98 1.82
CA MET A 142 -0.58 8.48 0.62
C MET A 142 -0.24 7.65 -0.61
N ILE A 143 1.03 7.29 -0.80
CA ILE A 143 1.48 6.47 -1.93
C ILE A 143 0.87 5.07 -1.84
N SER A 144 1.08 4.35 -0.73
CA SER A 144 0.61 2.97 -0.57
C SER A 144 -0.91 2.88 -0.62
N THR A 145 -1.62 3.75 0.10
CA THR A 145 -3.09 3.80 0.06
C THR A 145 -3.60 4.20 -1.33
N GLY A 146 -2.97 5.19 -1.98
CA GLY A 146 -3.34 5.62 -3.32
C GLY A 146 -3.20 4.52 -4.37
N ILE A 147 -2.12 3.74 -4.30
CA ILE A 147 -1.91 2.54 -5.14
C ILE A 147 -3.04 1.54 -4.90
N GLN A 148 -3.37 1.24 -3.64
CA GLN A 148 -4.39 0.26 -3.28
C GLN A 148 -5.80 0.69 -3.70
N ILE A 149 -6.11 1.99 -3.63
CA ILE A 149 -7.35 2.54 -4.20
C ILE A 149 -7.38 2.32 -5.72
N LYS A 150 -6.28 2.59 -6.42
CA LYS A 150 -6.19 2.42 -7.88
C LYS A 150 -6.24 0.95 -8.32
N LEU A 151 -5.79 0.03 -7.47
CA LEU A 151 -5.91 -1.42 -7.67
C LEU A 151 -7.30 -1.97 -7.32
N GLY A 152 -8.22 -1.13 -6.83
CA GLY A 152 -9.59 -1.53 -6.53
C GLY A 152 -9.77 -2.18 -5.15
N SER A 153 -8.80 -2.04 -4.24
CA SER A 153 -8.86 -2.59 -2.88
C SER A 153 -9.87 -1.86 -1.98
N THR A 154 -10.46 -0.77 -2.47
CA THR A 154 -11.49 0.02 -1.80
C THR A 154 -12.76 0.18 -2.64
N TYR A 155 -13.87 0.44 -1.97
CA TYR A 155 -15.11 0.91 -2.59
C TYR A 155 -15.62 2.13 -1.83
N GLY A 156 -15.60 3.30 -2.48
CA GLY A 156 -15.74 4.56 -1.76
C GLY A 156 -14.62 4.69 -0.73
N ASN A 157 -14.99 4.86 0.54
CA ASN A 157 -14.08 4.89 1.68
C ASN A 157 -14.00 3.54 2.44
N TYR A 158 -14.65 2.47 1.94
CA TYR A 158 -14.60 1.15 2.56
C TYR A 158 -13.41 0.33 2.05
N MET A 159 -12.74 -0.33 2.98
CA MET A 159 -11.65 -1.28 2.73
C MET A 159 -12.23 -2.66 2.46
N VAL A 160 -12.52 -2.96 1.19
CA VAL A 160 -13.29 -4.15 0.79
C VAL A 160 -12.42 -5.38 0.56
N ASP A 161 -11.11 -5.21 0.41
CA ASP A 161 -10.14 -6.32 0.41
C ASP A 161 -9.53 -6.53 1.81
N VAL A 162 -10.31 -6.34 2.87
CA VAL A 162 -9.89 -6.72 4.22
C VAL A 162 -10.06 -8.23 4.41
N HIS A 163 -9.06 -8.91 4.98
CA HIS A 163 -9.20 -10.29 5.42
C HIS A 163 -9.59 -10.34 6.90
N PRO A 164 -10.81 -10.78 7.26
CA PRO A 164 -11.27 -10.80 8.64
C PRO A 164 -10.59 -11.92 9.46
N SER A 165 -9.42 -11.63 10.03
CA SER A 165 -8.60 -12.57 10.82
C SER A 165 -8.81 -12.50 12.34
N ASN A 166 -9.65 -11.59 12.81
CA ASN A 166 -9.95 -11.38 14.23
C ASN A 166 -11.35 -10.79 14.41
N LEU A 167 -11.88 -10.82 15.64
CA LEU A 167 -13.23 -10.37 15.96
C LEU A 167 -13.53 -8.93 15.49
N LYS A 168 -12.57 -8.01 15.63
CA LYS A 168 -12.72 -6.62 15.17
C LYS A 168 -12.85 -6.57 13.64
N ALA A 169 -12.03 -7.33 12.93
CA ALA A 169 -12.05 -7.38 11.47
C ALA A 169 -13.31 -8.08 10.93
N THR A 170 -13.81 -9.13 11.60
CA THR A 170 -15.09 -9.78 11.28
C THR A 170 -16.26 -8.83 11.46
N SER A 171 -16.34 -8.14 12.60
CA SER A 171 -17.38 -7.13 12.84
C SER A 171 -17.32 -6.02 11.78
N ARG A 172 -16.13 -5.54 11.43
CA ARG A 172 -15.93 -4.54 10.36
C ARG A 172 -16.41 -5.07 9.00
N ALA A 173 -16.11 -6.32 8.66
CA ALA A 173 -16.54 -6.94 7.42
C ALA A 173 -18.08 -6.97 7.31
N ARG A 174 -18.78 -7.37 8.36
CA ARG A 174 -20.26 -7.35 8.40
C ARG A 174 -20.80 -5.93 8.21
N SER A 175 -20.25 -4.93 8.89
CA SER A 175 -20.64 -3.52 8.70
C SER A 175 -20.43 -3.05 7.27
N ILE A 176 -19.29 -3.37 6.65
CA ILE A 176 -19.01 -3.03 5.24
C ILE A 176 -20.08 -3.64 4.32
N ILE A 177 -20.42 -4.91 4.51
CA ILE A 177 -21.42 -5.59 3.68
C ILE A 177 -22.79 -4.90 3.83
N ARG A 178 -23.20 -4.61 5.07
CA ARG A 178 -24.48 -3.94 5.34
C ARG A 178 -24.55 -2.55 4.72
N ASP A 179 -23.50 -1.75 4.91
CA ASP A 179 -23.46 -0.39 4.39
C ASP A 179 -23.51 -0.36 2.86
N ILE A 180 -22.80 -1.27 2.18
CA ILE A 180 -22.75 -1.30 0.72
C ILE A 180 -24.01 -1.94 0.12
N ALA A 181 -24.53 -3.01 0.72
CA ALA A 181 -25.68 -3.75 0.19
C ALA A 181 -27.03 -3.12 0.57
N GLY A 182 -27.09 -2.30 1.62
CA GLY A 182 -28.29 -1.65 2.10
C GLY A 182 -29.40 -2.65 2.43
N GLN A 183 -30.62 -2.39 1.94
CA GLN A 183 -31.81 -3.23 2.18
C GLN A 183 -31.61 -4.71 1.85
N ARG A 184 -30.72 -5.04 0.89
CA ARG A 184 -30.44 -6.44 0.54
C ARG A 184 -29.76 -7.22 1.66
N ALA A 185 -29.03 -6.55 2.54
CA ALA A 185 -28.40 -7.18 3.70
C ALA A 185 -29.34 -7.28 4.93
N GLU A 186 -30.51 -6.62 4.94
CA GLU A 186 -31.45 -6.68 6.07
C GLU A 186 -32.01 -8.09 6.30
N ALA A 187 -32.06 -8.91 5.25
CA ALA A 187 -32.48 -10.31 5.33
C ALA A 187 -31.43 -11.25 5.95
N TYR A 188 -30.21 -10.76 6.23
CA TYR A 188 -29.11 -11.57 6.73
C TYR A 188 -28.80 -11.27 8.19
N SER A 189 -28.89 -12.30 9.03
CA SER A 189 -28.30 -12.32 10.37
C SER A 189 -26.77 -12.24 10.31
N ASP A 190 -26.15 -11.97 11.46
CA ASP A 190 -24.68 -11.97 11.59
C ASP A 190 -24.06 -13.32 11.19
N ASP A 191 -24.68 -14.43 11.59
CA ASP A 191 -24.20 -15.78 11.29
C ASP A 191 -24.34 -16.13 9.79
N GLU A 192 -25.39 -15.63 9.13
CA GLU A 192 -25.56 -15.80 7.69
C GLU A 192 -24.53 -14.99 6.90
N LEU A 193 -24.24 -13.75 7.31
CA LEU A 193 -23.16 -12.96 6.69
C LEU A 193 -21.79 -13.62 6.87
N ASP A 194 -21.50 -14.16 8.06
CA ASP A 194 -20.28 -14.93 8.29
C ASP A 194 -20.22 -16.15 7.38
N GLY A 195 -21.34 -16.86 7.19
CA GLY A 195 -21.45 -17.95 6.23
C GLY A 195 -21.17 -17.52 4.79
N VAL A 196 -21.65 -16.34 4.37
CA VAL A 196 -21.35 -15.78 3.04
C VAL A 196 -19.87 -15.43 2.91
N ILE A 197 -19.27 -14.79 3.91
CA ILE A 197 -17.84 -14.45 3.94
C ILE A 197 -16.99 -15.73 3.86
N ALA A 198 -17.33 -16.76 4.64
CA ALA A 198 -16.62 -18.03 4.65
C ALA A 198 -16.68 -18.74 3.29
N ARG A 199 -17.87 -18.84 2.68
CA ARG A 199 -18.01 -19.41 1.32
C ARG A 199 -17.36 -18.56 0.23
N SER A 200 -17.10 -17.28 0.51
CA SER A 200 -16.34 -16.35 -0.33
C SER A 200 -14.82 -16.41 -0.06
N GLY A 201 -14.34 -17.43 0.65
CA GLY A 201 -12.91 -17.59 0.96
C GLY A 201 -12.36 -16.48 1.85
N GLY A 202 -13.20 -15.82 2.65
CA GLY A 202 -12.81 -14.68 3.48
C GLY A 202 -12.81 -13.33 2.75
N SER A 203 -13.11 -13.28 1.45
CA SER A 203 -13.16 -12.02 0.69
C SER A 203 -14.45 -11.24 0.97
N VAL A 204 -14.32 -10.08 1.62
CA VAL A 204 -15.44 -9.17 1.88
C VAL A 204 -15.97 -8.56 0.58
N LYS A 205 -15.08 -8.21 -0.35
CA LYS A 205 -15.44 -7.75 -1.71
C LYS A 205 -16.35 -8.74 -2.43
N LEU A 206 -15.98 -10.03 -2.44
CA LEU A 206 -16.79 -11.07 -3.07
C LEU A 206 -18.11 -11.30 -2.33
N ALA A 207 -18.09 -11.29 -0.99
CA ALA A 207 -19.29 -11.40 -0.17
C ALA A 207 -20.29 -10.27 -0.46
N VAL A 208 -19.83 -9.04 -0.68
CA VAL A 208 -20.69 -7.92 -1.10
C VAL A 208 -21.38 -8.23 -2.43
N VAL A 209 -20.65 -8.73 -3.43
CA VAL A 209 -21.24 -9.08 -4.73
C VAL A 209 -22.31 -10.15 -4.57
N VAL A 210 -22.03 -11.19 -3.77
CA VAL A 210 -22.99 -12.27 -3.47
C VAL A 210 -24.27 -11.71 -2.85
N VAL A 211 -24.17 -10.87 -1.81
CA VAL A 211 -25.35 -10.30 -1.13
C VAL A 211 -26.11 -9.34 -2.05
N VAL A 212 -25.43 -8.51 -2.84
CA VAL A 212 -26.10 -7.52 -3.70
C VAL A 212 -26.76 -8.15 -4.92
N SER A 213 -26.15 -9.18 -5.51
CA SER A 213 -26.65 -9.82 -6.73
C SER A 213 -27.60 -10.99 -6.46
N GLY A 214 -27.45 -11.66 -5.32
CA GLY A 214 -28.09 -12.95 -5.05
C GLY A 214 -27.51 -14.11 -5.86
N TRP A 215 -26.40 -13.90 -6.56
CA TRP A 215 -25.75 -14.93 -7.38
C TRP A 215 -24.92 -15.90 -6.54
N GLY A 216 -24.67 -17.08 -7.11
CA GLY A 216 -23.71 -18.03 -6.55
C GLY A 216 -22.27 -17.52 -6.63
N VAL A 217 -21.42 -17.96 -5.70
CA VAL A 217 -20.00 -17.57 -5.61
C VAL A 217 -19.25 -17.69 -6.94
N PRO A 218 -19.36 -18.79 -7.73
CA PRO A 218 -18.63 -18.91 -8.99
C PRO A 218 -18.93 -17.80 -10.00
N LEU A 219 -20.20 -17.39 -10.10
CA LEU A 219 -20.60 -16.30 -11.01
C LEU A 219 -20.08 -14.94 -10.52
N CYS A 220 -20.06 -14.74 -9.20
CA CYS A 220 -19.53 -13.51 -8.61
C CYS A 220 -18.01 -13.38 -8.79
N VAL A 221 -17.28 -14.49 -8.71
CA VAL A 221 -15.83 -14.56 -8.98
C VAL A 221 -15.56 -14.16 -10.43
N ASP A 222 -16.23 -14.81 -11.38
CA ASP A 222 -16.08 -14.51 -12.81
C ASP A 222 -16.47 -13.06 -13.15
N ALA A 223 -17.53 -12.53 -12.53
CA ALA A 223 -17.92 -11.12 -12.68
C ALA A 223 -16.83 -10.15 -12.20
N LEU A 224 -16.20 -10.42 -11.04
CA LEU A 224 -15.10 -9.61 -10.53
C LEU A 224 -13.87 -9.70 -11.43
N GLU A 225 -13.50 -10.90 -11.89
CA GLU A 225 -12.34 -11.11 -12.77
C GLU A 225 -12.48 -10.36 -14.10
N ARG A 226 -13.65 -10.44 -14.74
CA ARG A 226 -13.95 -9.71 -16.00
C ARG A 226 -13.89 -8.19 -15.85
N ARG A 227 -14.00 -7.67 -14.64
CA ARG A 227 -13.92 -6.23 -14.31
C ARG A 227 -12.61 -5.86 -13.63
N GLY A 228 -11.59 -6.71 -13.72
CA GLY A 228 -10.26 -6.45 -13.14
C GLY A 228 -10.29 -6.26 -11.62
N GLY A 229 -11.23 -6.92 -10.92
CA GLY A 229 -11.40 -6.82 -9.47
C GLY A 229 -12.14 -5.56 -8.99
N SER A 230 -12.68 -4.73 -9.89
CA SER A 230 -13.42 -3.51 -9.54
C SER A 230 -14.82 -3.83 -9.02
N LEU A 231 -15.02 -3.68 -7.70
CA LEU A 231 -16.34 -3.84 -7.08
C LEU A 231 -17.35 -2.85 -7.65
N ARG A 232 -16.94 -1.59 -7.89
CA ARG A 232 -17.81 -0.55 -8.45
C ARG A 232 -18.42 -0.99 -9.78
N SER A 233 -17.59 -1.48 -10.69
CA SER A 233 -18.01 -1.88 -12.02
C SER A 233 -18.99 -3.06 -11.97
N VAL A 234 -18.75 -4.04 -11.10
CA VAL A 234 -19.68 -5.18 -10.93
C VAL A 234 -21.02 -4.73 -10.35
N LEU A 235 -21.02 -3.85 -9.34
CA LEU A 235 -22.27 -3.38 -8.73
C LEU A 235 -23.11 -2.50 -9.68
N GLU A 236 -22.47 -1.76 -10.60
CA GLU A 236 -23.16 -1.03 -11.66
C GLU A 236 -23.89 -1.98 -12.63
N ASP A 237 -23.24 -3.08 -13.02
CA ASP A 237 -23.84 -4.12 -13.88
C ASP A 237 -25.05 -4.80 -13.21
N VAL A 238 -24.91 -5.21 -11.94
CA VAL A 238 -25.99 -5.85 -11.17
C VAL A 238 -27.22 -4.94 -11.04
N ARG A 239 -27.00 -3.65 -10.82
CA ARG A 239 -28.09 -2.66 -10.73
C ARG A 239 -28.79 -2.49 -12.07
N TYR A 240 -28.04 -2.46 -13.17
CA TYR A 240 -28.60 -2.37 -14.52
C TYR A 240 -29.50 -3.58 -14.85
N GLU A 241 -29.05 -4.80 -14.58
CA GLU A 241 -29.86 -6.00 -14.81
C GLU A 241 -31.13 -6.03 -13.96
N THR A 242 -31.06 -5.55 -12.71
CA THR A 242 -32.24 -5.45 -11.83
C THR A 242 -33.28 -4.49 -12.41
N VAL A 243 -32.84 -3.33 -12.92
CA VAL A 243 -33.74 -2.35 -13.53
C VAL A 243 -34.40 -2.92 -14.78
N VAL A 244 -33.63 -3.52 -15.70
CA VAL A 244 -34.19 -4.09 -16.94
C VAL A 244 -35.25 -5.17 -16.65
N ARG A 245 -35.05 -6.02 -15.63
CA ARG A 245 -36.03 -7.05 -15.24
C ARG A 245 -37.30 -6.51 -14.57
N VAL A 246 -37.29 -5.27 -14.07
CA VAL A 246 -38.49 -4.63 -13.49
C VAL A 246 -39.33 -3.92 -14.55
N PHE A 247 -38.73 -3.58 -15.70
CA PHE A 247 -39.38 -2.85 -16.80
C PHE A 247 -39.76 -3.72 -18.01
N VAL A 248 -39.58 -5.04 -17.94
CA VAL A 248 -40.02 -6.03 -18.95
C VAL A 248 -40.95 -7.03 -18.29
#